data_AF-A0A956KS73-F1
#
_entry.id   AF-A0A956KS73-F1
#
_cell.length_a   1.000
_cell.length_b   1.000
_cell.length_c   1.000
_cell.angle_alpha   90.00
_cell.angle_beta   90.00
_cell.angle_gamma   90.00
#
_symmetry.space_group_name_H-M   'P 1'
#
loop_
_entity.id
_entity.type
_entity.pdbx_description
1 polymer ?
#
loop_
_entity_poly.entity_id
_entity_poly.type
_entity_poly.pdbx_seq_one_letter_code
_entity_poly.pdbx_strand_id
1 'polypeptide(L)'
;GHHRYETMCTFREELEAAGRGEAAKWGMIYLSNLDDDGLVVLPTHRLVHDLPAVDLPAVLKQVRPWFDIVEQDMPADGAQLRSTLIGASEGAGGRAAFGLTLPGSGRLHLLTLRADFDPAGAGVASLPPALQRLDVALLHELVLERALGISKEAQAAKTNLAYYKSTDKAVAVAHGNDPEGGTQLVCFMNATPVKDVVDVCDSGQVMPQKSTFFFPKIPTGLVFRDLDPQLG
;
A
#
# COMPACT_ATOMS: atom_id res chain seq x y z
N GLY A 1 2.50 12.84 -5.44
CA GLY A 1 3.43 13.97 -5.60
C GLY A 1 4.84 13.47 -5.84
N HIS A 2 5.33 12.59 -4.97
CA HIS A 2 6.69 12.00 -4.92
C HIS A 2 7.53 12.12 -6.19
N HIS A 3 7.30 11.33 -7.23
CA HIS A 3 8.12 11.38 -8.45
C HIS A 3 8.27 12.78 -9.08
N ARG A 4 7.20 13.60 -9.11
CA ARG A 4 7.28 14.98 -9.64
C ARG A 4 8.11 15.89 -8.73
N TYR A 5 8.02 15.70 -7.42
CA TYR A 5 8.80 16.45 -6.45
C TYR A 5 10.29 16.08 -6.49
N GLU A 6 10.61 14.78 -6.58
CA GLU A 6 11.99 14.28 -6.75
C GLU A 6 12.60 14.80 -8.06
N THR A 7 11.83 14.77 -9.16
CA THR A 7 12.25 15.32 -10.45
C THR A 7 12.52 16.82 -10.34
N MET A 8 11.66 17.57 -9.64
CA MET A 8 11.86 19.01 -9.41
C MET A 8 13.15 19.29 -8.61
N CYS A 9 13.45 18.50 -7.58
CA CYS A 9 14.67 18.65 -6.79
C CYS A 9 15.92 18.32 -7.61
N THR A 10 15.90 17.22 -8.35
CA THR A 10 16.99 16.80 -9.24
C THR A 10 17.24 17.86 -10.33
N PHE A 11 16.17 18.36 -10.95
CA PHE A 11 16.26 19.39 -11.99
C PHE A 11 16.80 20.72 -11.46
N ARG A 12 16.44 21.09 -10.22
CA ARG A 12 17.03 22.25 -9.54
C ARG A 12 18.55 22.09 -9.41
N GLU A 13 19.02 20.94 -8.93
CA GLU A 13 20.45 20.67 -8.76
C GLU A 13 21.21 20.73 -10.09
N GLU A 14 20.64 20.17 -11.16
CA GLU A 14 21.21 20.26 -12.52
C GLU A 14 21.35 21.72 -13.00
N LEU A 15 20.30 22.53 -12.81
CA LEU A 15 20.33 23.93 -13.22
C LEU A 15 21.22 24.81 -12.33
N GLU A 16 21.30 24.53 -11.03
CA GLU A 16 22.23 25.18 -10.12
C GLU A 16 23.68 24.92 -10.55
N ALA A 17 24.02 23.67 -10.88
CA ALA A 17 25.34 23.31 -11.39
C ALA A 17 25.67 24.01 -12.73
N ALA A 18 24.66 24.32 -13.54
CA ALA A 18 24.79 25.06 -14.80
C ALA A 18 24.74 26.60 -14.65
N GLY A 19 24.66 27.13 -13.42
CA GLY A 19 24.55 28.58 -13.17
C GLY A 19 23.21 29.20 -13.55
N ARG A 20 22.17 28.39 -13.76
CA ARG A 20 20.81 28.77 -14.18
C ARG A 20 19.73 28.40 -13.15
N GLY A 21 20.14 28.09 -11.91
CA GLY A 21 19.27 27.50 -10.88
C GLY A 21 18.13 28.39 -10.38
N GLU A 22 18.18 29.71 -10.59
CA GLU A 22 17.23 30.66 -9.99
C GLU A 22 15.77 30.35 -10.34
N ALA A 23 15.49 30.00 -11.60
CA ALA A 23 14.14 29.66 -12.06
C ALA A 23 13.63 28.34 -11.45
N ALA A 24 14.51 27.43 -11.03
CA ALA A 24 14.18 26.11 -10.50
C ALA A 24 14.16 26.01 -8.96
N LYS A 25 14.44 27.11 -8.25
CA LYS A 25 14.28 27.21 -6.79
C LYS A 25 12.83 27.12 -6.34
N TRP A 26 11.90 27.45 -7.23
CA TRP A 26 10.47 27.53 -6.94
C TRP A 26 9.70 26.54 -7.81
N GLY A 27 8.65 25.94 -7.26
CA GLY A 27 7.79 25.00 -7.96
C GLY A 27 6.32 25.28 -7.68
N MET A 28 5.46 24.93 -8.63
CA MET A 28 4.02 24.97 -8.38
C MET A 28 3.63 23.81 -7.49
N ILE A 29 3.11 24.14 -6.31
CA ILE A 29 2.61 23.18 -5.34
C ILE A 29 1.12 23.42 -5.16
N TYR A 30 0.36 22.34 -5.12
CA TYR A 30 -1.01 22.37 -4.63
C TYR A 30 -1.02 21.87 -3.19
N LEU A 31 -1.63 22.66 -2.31
CA LEU A 31 -1.86 22.30 -0.93
C LEU A 31 -3.33 21.88 -0.80
N SER A 32 -3.56 20.69 -0.27
CA SER A 32 -4.88 20.22 0.13
C SER A 32 -4.89 20.05 1.64
N ASN A 33 -6.02 20.42 2.22
CA ASN A 33 -6.26 20.18 3.64
C ASN A 33 -6.40 18.67 3.87
N LEU A 34 -5.63 18.13 4.82
CA LEU A 34 -5.71 16.72 5.20
C LEU A 34 -6.96 16.41 6.03
N ASP A 35 -7.54 17.44 6.66
CA ASP A 35 -8.77 17.36 7.45
C ASP A 35 -10.04 17.56 6.60
N ASP A 36 -9.91 17.60 5.27
CA ASP A 36 -11.06 17.72 4.37
C ASP A 36 -11.80 16.38 4.26
N ASP A 37 -13.08 16.35 4.63
CA ASP A 37 -13.94 15.16 4.53
C ASP A 37 -14.03 14.59 3.09
N GLY A 38 -13.78 15.43 2.08
CA GLY A 38 -13.72 15.04 0.67
C GLY A 38 -12.41 14.36 0.24
N LEU A 39 -11.36 14.41 1.07
CA LEU A 39 -10.09 13.74 0.82
C LEU A 39 -10.11 12.32 1.39
N VAL A 40 -10.17 11.34 0.50
CA VAL A 40 -10.16 9.92 0.89
C VAL A 40 -8.86 9.24 0.46
N VAL A 41 -8.32 8.38 1.33
CA VAL A 41 -7.24 7.45 0.97
C VAL A 41 -7.89 6.13 0.60
N LEU A 42 -7.79 5.72 -0.67
CA LEU A 42 -8.32 4.42 -1.08
C LEU A 42 -7.29 3.31 -0.79
N PRO A 43 -7.76 2.10 -0.45
CA PRO A 43 -6.89 0.96 -0.31
C PRO A 43 -6.22 0.61 -1.64
N THR A 44 -5.06 -0.01 -1.55
CA THR A 44 -4.41 -0.65 -2.69
C THR A 44 -4.24 -2.13 -2.38
N HIS A 45 -4.91 -2.99 -3.14
CA HIS A 45 -4.84 -4.44 -3.02
C HIS A 45 -3.64 -4.98 -3.79
N ARG A 46 -3.01 -6.05 -3.30
CA ARG A 46 -1.86 -6.70 -3.95
C ARG A 46 -2.32 -8.02 -4.55
N LEU A 47 -2.08 -8.22 -5.84
CA LEU A 47 -2.33 -9.47 -6.54
C LEU A 47 -0.96 -10.10 -6.81
N VAL A 48 -0.72 -11.27 -6.23
CA VAL A 48 0.52 -12.02 -6.41
C VAL A 48 0.41 -12.88 -7.65
N HIS A 49 1.44 -12.87 -8.48
CA HIS A 49 1.53 -13.64 -9.71
C HIS A 49 2.97 -14.10 -9.95
N ASP A 50 3.15 -14.99 -10.93
CA ASP A 50 4.44 -15.50 -11.40
C ASP A 50 5.34 -16.12 -10.31
N LEU A 51 4.74 -16.64 -9.23
CA LEU A 51 5.43 -17.51 -8.29
C LEU A 51 5.39 -18.96 -8.79
N PRO A 52 6.43 -19.77 -8.52
CA PRO A 52 6.43 -21.19 -8.91
C PRO A 52 5.22 -21.96 -8.34
N ALA A 53 4.84 -21.66 -7.10
CA ALA A 53 3.63 -22.15 -6.44
C ALA A 53 3.26 -21.24 -5.27
N VAL A 54 1.97 -21.19 -4.93
CA VAL A 54 1.47 -20.54 -3.70
C VAL A 54 0.81 -21.61 -2.82
N ASP A 55 1.48 -21.97 -1.72
CA ASP A 55 0.92 -22.83 -0.68
C ASP A 55 0.34 -21.96 0.44
N LEU A 56 -0.93 -21.55 0.29
CA LEU A 56 -1.60 -20.71 1.27
C LEU A 56 -1.65 -21.35 2.68
N PRO A 57 -1.95 -22.65 2.85
CA PRO A 57 -1.84 -23.30 4.17
C PRO A 57 -0.46 -23.16 4.83
N ALA A 58 0.64 -23.31 4.09
CA ALA A 58 1.99 -23.09 4.61
C ALA A 58 2.23 -21.62 5.00
N VAL A 59 1.81 -20.68 4.15
CA VAL A 59 1.88 -19.24 4.42
C VAL A 59 1.13 -18.89 5.71
N LEU A 60 -0.11 -19.34 5.85
CA LEU A 60 -0.94 -19.09 7.04
C LEU A 60 -0.30 -19.68 8.29
N LYS A 61 0.25 -20.90 8.21
CA LYS A 61 0.98 -21.53 9.32
C LYS A 61 2.19 -20.70 9.74
N GLN A 62 2.93 -20.15 8.78
CA GLN A 62 4.13 -19.37 9.04
C GLN A 62 3.84 -18.01 9.69
N VAL A 63 2.73 -17.36 9.33
CA VAL A 63 2.39 -16.02 9.86
C VAL A 63 1.52 -16.05 11.13
N ARG A 64 0.96 -17.21 11.47
CA ARG A 64 0.14 -17.43 12.68
C ARG A 64 0.77 -16.98 14.01
N PRO A 65 2.11 -17.00 14.21
CA PRO A 65 2.71 -16.46 15.42
C PRO A 65 2.46 -14.95 15.64
N TRP A 66 2.15 -14.19 14.58
CA TRP A 66 1.97 -12.73 14.63
C TRP A 66 0.52 -12.29 14.41
N PHE A 67 -0.30 -13.15 13.79
CA PHE A 67 -1.68 -12.83 13.43
C PHE A 67 -2.65 -13.86 13.98
N ASP A 68 -3.78 -13.37 14.49
CA ASP A 68 -4.97 -14.19 14.66
C ASP A 68 -5.63 -14.34 13.28
N ILE A 69 -5.90 -15.58 12.88
CA ILE A 69 -6.40 -15.91 11.53
C ILE A 69 -7.78 -16.52 11.65
N VAL A 70 -8.75 -15.92 10.96
CA VAL A 70 -10.14 -16.42 10.87
C VAL A 70 -10.46 -16.71 9.40
N GLU A 71 -10.93 -17.92 9.12
CA GLU A 71 -11.48 -18.27 7.80
C GLU A 71 -12.97 -17.96 7.76
N GLN A 72 -13.41 -17.36 6.67
CA GLN A 72 -14.83 -17.09 6.39
C GLN A 72 -15.12 -17.15 4.89
N ASP A 73 -16.40 -17.05 4.53
CA ASP A 73 -16.81 -16.98 3.13
C ASP A 73 -16.30 -15.70 2.47
N MET A 74 -15.92 -15.81 1.19
CA MET A 74 -15.49 -14.68 0.40
C MET A 74 -16.67 -13.70 0.24
N PRO A 75 -16.51 -12.41 0.60
CA PRO A 75 -17.55 -11.40 0.42
C PRO A 75 -18.02 -11.28 -1.03
N ALA A 76 -19.32 -11.04 -1.24
CA ALA A 76 -19.90 -11.01 -2.57
C ALA A 76 -19.44 -9.82 -3.42
N ASP A 77 -19.17 -8.68 -2.78
CA ASP A 77 -18.81 -7.42 -3.43
C ASP A 77 -17.77 -6.64 -2.61
N GLY A 78 -17.27 -5.54 -3.19
CA GLY A 78 -16.27 -4.71 -2.52
C GLY A 78 -16.79 -3.97 -1.29
N ALA A 79 -18.10 -3.71 -1.17
CA ALA A 79 -18.65 -3.04 0.01
C ALA A 79 -18.65 -3.98 1.23
N GLN A 80 -19.08 -5.23 1.03
CA GLN A 80 -19.02 -6.26 2.06
C GLN A 80 -17.58 -6.57 2.48
N LEU A 81 -16.65 -6.62 1.51
CA LEU A 81 -15.23 -6.80 1.82
C LEU A 81 -14.67 -5.64 2.65
N ARG A 82 -14.97 -4.38 2.28
CA ARG A 82 -14.55 -3.21 3.08
C ARG A 82 -15.09 -3.28 4.51
N SER A 83 -16.39 -3.58 4.66
CA SER A 83 -17.01 -3.73 5.98
C SER A 83 -16.32 -4.83 6.82
N THR A 84 -16.01 -5.96 6.18
CA THR A 84 -15.29 -7.07 6.82
C THR A 84 -13.91 -6.64 7.34
N LEU A 85 -13.10 -5.97 6.51
CA LEU A 85 -11.74 -5.56 6.88
C LEU A 85 -11.72 -4.46 7.94
N ILE A 86 -12.67 -3.52 7.87
CA ILE A 86 -12.83 -2.47 8.88
C ILE A 86 -13.24 -3.10 10.22
N GLY A 87 -14.27 -3.95 10.21
CA GLY A 87 -14.75 -4.63 11.42
C GLY A 87 -13.67 -5.52 12.05
N ALA A 88 -12.81 -6.13 11.25
CA ALA A 88 -11.66 -6.90 11.73
C ALA A 88 -10.65 -6.05 12.50
N SER A 89 -10.31 -4.87 11.97
CA SER A 89 -9.39 -3.93 12.62
C SER A 89 -10.02 -3.33 13.88
N GLU A 90 -11.26 -2.87 13.79
CA GLU A 90 -12.02 -2.30 14.92
C GLU A 90 -12.22 -3.30 16.06
N GLY A 91 -12.60 -4.55 15.74
CA GLY A 91 -12.74 -5.64 16.69
C GLY A 91 -11.42 -6.00 17.38
N ALA A 92 -10.30 -5.65 16.77
CA ALA A 92 -8.98 -5.76 17.36
C ALA A 92 -8.44 -4.45 17.96
N GLY A 93 -9.28 -3.42 18.15
CA GLY A 93 -8.86 -2.16 18.74
C GLY A 93 -7.96 -1.33 17.82
N GLY A 94 -8.24 -1.32 16.52
CA GLY A 94 -7.52 -0.55 15.51
C GLY A 94 -6.17 -1.15 15.09
N ARG A 95 -5.91 -2.41 15.46
CA ARG A 95 -4.71 -3.14 15.02
C ARG A 95 -4.80 -3.49 13.53
N ALA A 96 -3.64 -3.68 12.90
CA ALA A 96 -3.54 -4.02 11.49
C ALA A 96 -4.37 -5.25 11.11
N ALA A 97 -5.11 -5.15 10.01
CA ALA A 97 -5.94 -6.24 9.50
C ALA A 97 -5.98 -6.27 7.97
N PHE A 98 -5.80 -7.45 7.39
CA PHE A 98 -5.83 -7.67 5.95
C PHE A 98 -6.33 -9.07 5.60
N GLY A 99 -6.80 -9.24 4.38
CA GLY A 99 -7.42 -10.49 3.90
C GLY A 99 -6.57 -11.19 2.85
N LEU A 100 -6.47 -12.52 2.92
CA LEU A 100 -5.80 -13.36 1.92
C LEU A 100 -6.79 -14.35 1.30
N THR A 101 -6.77 -14.50 -0.03
CA THR A 101 -7.59 -15.50 -0.72
C THR A 101 -6.90 -16.02 -1.98
N LEU A 102 -7.12 -17.31 -2.27
CA LEU A 102 -6.80 -17.89 -3.57
C LEU A 102 -7.96 -17.63 -4.53
N PRO A 103 -7.72 -17.12 -5.75
CA PRO A 103 -8.77 -16.94 -6.75
C PRO A 103 -9.62 -18.20 -6.95
N GLY A 104 -10.95 -18.03 -6.92
CA GLY A 104 -11.92 -19.11 -7.10
C GLY A 104 -12.12 -20.05 -5.90
N SER A 105 -11.40 -19.85 -4.79
CA SER A 105 -11.53 -20.71 -3.60
C SER A 105 -12.83 -20.50 -2.83
N GLY A 106 -13.47 -19.33 -2.98
CA GLY A 106 -14.66 -18.93 -2.22
C GLY A 106 -14.40 -18.67 -0.73
N ARG A 107 -13.13 -18.71 -0.29
CA ARG A 107 -12.73 -18.51 1.12
C ARG A 107 -11.84 -17.29 1.27
N LEU A 108 -12.10 -16.50 2.31
CA LEU A 108 -11.26 -15.40 2.76
C LEU A 108 -10.62 -15.76 4.09
N HIS A 109 -9.30 -15.63 4.17
CA HIS A 109 -8.56 -15.72 5.43
C HIS A 109 -8.28 -14.31 5.92
N LEU A 110 -8.93 -13.93 7.00
CA LEU A 110 -8.77 -12.63 7.63
C LEU A 110 -7.66 -12.72 8.67
N LEU A 111 -6.62 -11.92 8.51
CA LEU A 111 -5.47 -11.86 9.40
C LEU A 111 -5.53 -10.56 10.18
N THR A 112 -5.50 -10.66 11.50
CA THR A 112 -5.50 -9.51 12.40
C THR A 112 -4.30 -9.58 13.32
N LEU A 113 -3.53 -8.49 13.41
CA LEU A 113 -2.30 -8.45 14.20
C LEU A 113 -2.60 -8.72 15.66
N ARG A 114 -1.84 -9.61 16.31
CA ARG A 114 -2.06 -9.98 17.71
C ARG A 114 -1.76 -8.85 18.69
N ALA A 115 -2.39 -8.88 19.86
CA ALA A 115 -2.24 -7.83 20.88
C ALA A 115 -0.85 -7.88 21.53
N ASP A 116 -0.28 -9.08 21.63
CA ASP A 116 1.06 -9.36 22.13
C ASP A 116 2.15 -9.27 21.05
N PHE A 117 1.85 -8.66 19.90
CA PHE A 117 2.81 -8.54 18.80
C PHE A 117 4.07 -7.77 19.24
N ASP A 118 5.20 -8.46 19.13
CA ASP A 118 6.55 -7.93 19.35
C ASP A 118 7.30 -7.75 18.01
N PRO A 119 7.59 -6.50 17.60
CA PRO A 119 8.38 -6.20 16.40
C PRO A 119 9.76 -6.87 16.36
N ALA A 120 10.41 -7.05 17.51
CA ALA A 120 11.74 -7.65 17.58
C ALA A 120 11.69 -9.16 17.28
N GLY A 121 10.82 -9.90 17.97
CA GLY A 121 10.59 -11.32 17.69
C GLY A 121 10.05 -11.61 16.28
N ALA A 122 9.33 -10.66 15.68
CA ALA A 122 8.86 -10.75 14.31
C ALA A 122 9.94 -10.43 13.25
N GLY A 123 11.10 -9.90 13.66
CA GLY A 123 12.18 -9.53 12.75
C GLY A 123 11.92 -8.23 11.97
N VAL A 124 11.00 -7.39 12.44
CA VAL A 124 10.69 -6.08 11.84
C VAL A 124 11.21 -4.91 12.67
N ALA A 125 11.98 -5.17 13.73
CA ALA A 125 12.59 -4.13 14.57
C ALA A 125 13.61 -3.24 13.82
N SER A 126 14.11 -3.67 12.67
CA SER A 126 14.93 -2.83 11.79
C SER A 126 14.11 -1.73 11.10
N LEU A 127 12.79 -1.87 11.04
CA LEU A 127 11.92 -0.81 10.54
C LEU A 127 11.81 0.31 11.58
N PRO A 128 11.65 1.56 11.15
CA PRO A 128 11.29 2.67 12.03
C PRO A 128 10.04 2.36 12.86
N PRO A 129 9.94 2.83 14.12
CA PRO A 129 8.81 2.53 15.00
C PRO A 129 7.43 2.81 14.39
N ALA A 130 7.29 3.89 13.61
CA ALA A 130 6.04 4.24 12.93
C ALA A 130 5.60 3.22 11.86
N LEU A 131 6.53 2.41 11.33
CA LEU A 131 6.25 1.40 10.32
C LEU A 131 6.10 -0.01 10.89
N GLN A 132 6.58 -0.26 12.11
CA GLN A 132 6.59 -1.60 12.71
C GLN A 132 5.19 -2.19 12.94
N ARG A 133 4.14 -1.37 12.98
CA ARG A 133 2.75 -1.80 13.18
C ARG A 133 1.81 -1.43 12.03
N LEU A 134 2.35 -0.83 10.97
CA LEU A 134 1.57 -0.38 9.82
C LEU A 134 1.17 -1.57 8.94
N ASP A 135 -0.11 -1.68 8.58
CA ASP A 135 -0.68 -2.78 7.79
C ASP A 135 0.14 -3.12 6.54
N VAL A 136 0.52 -2.08 5.79
CA VAL A 136 1.28 -2.26 4.54
C VAL A 136 2.67 -2.80 4.81
N ALA A 137 3.36 -2.28 5.83
CA ALA A 137 4.70 -2.75 6.18
C ALA A 137 4.64 -4.20 6.67
N LEU A 138 3.66 -4.53 7.52
CA LEU A 138 3.47 -5.88 8.03
C LEU A 138 3.13 -6.89 6.93
N LEU A 139 2.27 -6.53 5.96
CA LEU A 139 2.01 -7.39 4.80
C LEU A 139 3.30 -7.63 4.01
N HIS A 140 4.03 -6.57 3.66
CA HIS A 140 5.21 -6.67 2.80
C HIS A 140 6.35 -7.47 3.44
N GLU A 141 6.60 -7.28 4.73
CA GLU A 141 7.69 -7.94 5.45
C GLU A 141 7.32 -9.37 5.89
N LEU A 142 6.16 -9.56 6.55
CA LEU A 142 5.81 -10.84 7.16
C LEU A 142 5.15 -11.81 6.18
N VAL A 143 4.38 -11.32 5.21
CA VAL A 143 3.65 -12.16 4.26
C VAL A 143 4.40 -12.27 2.94
N LEU A 144 4.63 -11.14 2.26
CA LEU A 144 5.20 -11.15 0.90
C LEU A 144 6.65 -11.62 0.91
N GLU A 145 7.50 -11.02 1.75
CA GLU A 145 8.90 -11.41 1.82
C GLU A 145 9.10 -12.71 2.58
N ARG A 146 8.69 -12.74 3.85
CA ARG A 146 9.04 -13.85 4.74
C ARG A 146 8.29 -15.15 4.41
N ALA A 147 6.99 -15.09 4.13
CA ALA A 147 6.19 -16.29 3.90
C ALA A 147 6.11 -16.71 2.43
N LEU A 148 6.05 -15.76 1.50
CA LEU A 148 5.98 -16.03 0.06
C LEU A 148 7.33 -15.97 -0.65
N GLY A 149 8.39 -15.48 0.00
CA GLY A 149 9.73 -15.39 -0.59
C GLY A 149 9.90 -14.29 -1.63
N ILE A 150 8.98 -13.31 -1.70
CA ILE A 150 9.05 -12.18 -2.63
C ILE A 150 10.03 -11.15 -2.06
N SER A 151 11.28 -11.18 -2.55
CA SER A 151 12.34 -10.25 -2.15
C SER A 151 11.94 -8.77 -2.29
N LYS A 152 12.56 -7.89 -1.50
CA LYS A 152 12.28 -6.43 -1.55
C LYS A 152 12.55 -5.86 -2.95
N GLU A 153 13.56 -6.39 -3.64
CA GLU A 153 13.91 -6.03 -5.01
C GLU A 153 12.78 -6.42 -5.98
N ALA A 154 12.23 -7.64 -5.85
CA ALA A 154 11.10 -8.10 -6.65
C ALA A 154 9.83 -7.27 -6.36
N GLN A 155 9.59 -6.90 -5.11
CA GLN A 155 8.47 -6.04 -4.73
C GLN A 155 8.59 -4.64 -5.35
N ALA A 156 9.80 -4.04 -5.32
CA ALA A 156 10.09 -2.74 -5.91
C ALA A 156 9.99 -2.76 -7.45
N ALA A 157 10.49 -3.83 -8.08
CA ALA A 157 10.42 -4.06 -9.51
C ALA A 157 9.03 -4.50 -10.00
N LYS A 158 8.14 -4.92 -9.08
CA LYS A 158 6.79 -5.44 -9.34
C LYS A 158 6.79 -6.67 -10.26
N THR A 159 7.80 -7.51 -10.13
CA THR A 159 7.92 -8.73 -10.94
C THR A 159 6.89 -9.79 -10.55
N ASN A 160 6.38 -9.74 -9.31
CA ASN A 160 5.44 -10.72 -8.77
C ASN A 160 4.20 -10.07 -8.12
N LEU A 161 4.00 -8.77 -8.35
CA LEU A 161 2.93 -8.00 -7.69
C LEU A 161 2.26 -7.04 -8.66
N ALA A 162 0.96 -7.25 -8.87
CA ALA A 162 0.05 -6.27 -9.45
C ALA A 162 -0.70 -5.51 -8.34
N TYR A 163 -1.10 -4.27 -8.62
CA TYR A 163 -1.71 -3.37 -7.62
C TYR A 163 -3.06 -2.87 -8.08
N TYR A 164 -4.13 -3.27 -7.38
CA TYR A 164 -5.51 -2.91 -7.72
C TYR A 164 -6.06 -1.90 -6.72
N LYS A 165 -6.57 -0.78 -7.22
CA LYS A 165 -7.17 0.30 -6.40
C LYS A 165 -8.68 0.19 -6.27
N SER A 166 -9.29 -0.57 -7.18
CA SER A 166 -10.72 -0.88 -7.12
C SER A 166 -10.87 -2.16 -6.31
N THR A 167 -11.54 -2.06 -5.17
CA THR A 167 -11.91 -3.22 -4.36
C THR A 167 -12.80 -4.17 -5.16
N ASP A 168 -13.77 -3.65 -5.92
CA ASP A 168 -14.67 -4.50 -6.71
C ASP A 168 -13.93 -5.31 -7.79
N LYS A 169 -12.93 -4.71 -8.45
CA LYS A 169 -12.08 -5.46 -9.39
C LYS A 169 -11.26 -6.54 -8.68
N ALA A 170 -10.71 -6.25 -7.49
CA ALA A 170 -9.95 -7.22 -6.73
C ALA A 170 -10.84 -8.37 -6.21
N VAL A 171 -12.09 -8.07 -5.81
CA VAL A 171 -13.10 -9.07 -5.42
C VAL A 171 -13.50 -9.92 -6.63
N ALA A 172 -13.66 -9.34 -7.82
CA ALA A 172 -13.94 -10.10 -9.03
C ALA A 172 -12.82 -11.13 -9.32
N VAL A 173 -11.55 -10.73 -9.21
CA VAL A 173 -10.39 -11.63 -9.34
C VAL A 173 -10.41 -12.73 -8.27
N ALA A 174 -10.72 -12.40 -7.02
CA ALA A 174 -10.86 -13.39 -5.94
C ALA A 174 -11.98 -14.41 -6.19
N HIS A 175 -13.07 -14.01 -6.88
CA HIS A 175 -14.12 -14.93 -7.33
C HIS A 175 -13.74 -15.72 -8.59
N GLY A 176 -12.49 -15.60 -9.08
CA GLY A 176 -11.99 -16.31 -10.26
C GLY A 176 -12.24 -15.58 -11.58
N ASN A 177 -12.82 -14.37 -11.55
CA ASN A 177 -12.97 -13.53 -12.73
C ASN A 177 -11.72 -12.66 -12.90
N ASP A 178 -10.66 -13.26 -13.44
CA ASP A 178 -9.38 -12.61 -13.74
C ASP A 178 -9.15 -12.52 -15.26
N PRO A 179 -9.52 -11.41 -15.91
CA PRO A 179 -9.36 -11.25 -17.35
C PRO A 179 -7.89 -11.19 -17.79
N GLU A 180 -7.00 -10.70 -16.93
CA GLU A 180 -5.55 -10.64 -17.22
C GLU A 180 -4.91 -12.01 -16.96
N GLY A 181 -5.46 -12.77 -16.02
CA GLY A 181 -5.05 -14.11 -15.68
C GLY A 181 -3.73 -14.14 -14.90
N GLY A 182 -3.40 -15.30 -14.34
CA GLY A 182 -2.12 -15.52 -13.66
C GLY A 182 -2.08 -15.05 -12.20
N THR A 183 -3.15 -14.46 -11.65
CA THR A 183 -3.22 -14.20 -10.21
C THR A 183 -3.26 -15.50 -9.43
N GLN A 184 -2.36 -15.63 -8.45
CA GLN A 184 -2.22 -16.80 -7.58
C GLN A 184 -2.68 -16.52 -6.16
N LEU A 185 -2.61 -15.27 -5.70
CA LEU A 185 -3.09 -14.84 -4.38
C LEU A 185 -3.58 -13.39 -4.44
N VAL A 186 -4.70 -13.10 -3.78
CA VAL A 186 -5.19 -11.73 -3.60
C VAL A 186 -5.01 -11.34 -2.13
N CYS A 187 -4.32 -10.23 -1.90
CA CYS A 187 -4.15 -9.59 -0.60
C CYS A 187 -4.98 -8.31 -0.53
N PHE A 188 -6.06 -8.34 0.25
CA PHE A 188 -6.92 -7.21 0.49
C PHE A 188 -6.46 -6.37 1.67
N MET A 189 -6.55 -5.05 1.54
CA MET A 189 -5.99 -4.08 2.47
C MET A 189 -7.09 -3.12 2.90
N ASN A 190 -7.03 -2.68 4.14
CA ASN A 190 -7.74 -1.48 4.57
C ASN A 190 -7.18 -0.23 3.87
N ALA A 191 -8.01 0.80 3.79
CA ALA A 191 -7.54 2.13 3.48
C ALA A 191 -6.56 2.57 4.58
N THR A 192 -5.40 3.10 4.21
CA THR A 192 -4.50 3.67 5.20
C THR A 192 -5.13 4.94 5.78
N PRO A 193 -5.38 5.01 7.10
CA PRO A 193 -5.90 6.21 7.75
C PRO A 193 -4.99 7.41 7.47
N VAL A 194 -5.57 8.59 7.28
CA VAL A 194 -4.80 9.84 7.11
C VAL A 194 -3.88 10.07 8.32
N LYS A 195 -4.37 9.74 9.52
CA LYS A 195 -3.58 9.81 10.76
C LYS A 195 -2.28 9.01 10.67
N ASP A 196 -2.31 7.77 10.17
CA ASP A 196 -1.11 6.95 10.04
C ASP A 196 -0.11 7.56 9.05
N VAL A 197 -0.61 8.19 7.98
CA VAL A 197 0.24 8.93 7.03
C VAL A 197 0.94 10.09 7.71
N VAL A 198 0.21 10.88 8.51
CA VAL A 198 0.76 11.99 9.30
C VAL A 198 1.79 11.49 10.30
N ASP A 199 1.46 10.47 11.10
CA ASP A 199 2.34 9.93 12.13
C ASP A 199 3.67 9.41 11.53
N VAL A 200 3.63 8.79 10.35
CA VAL A 200 4.84 8.36 9.62
C VAL A 200 5.66 9.57 9.17
N CYS A 201 5.02 10.60 8.61
CA CYS A 201 5.71 11.82 8.16
C CYS A 201 6.34 12.59 9.32
N ASP A 202 5.62 12.76 10.44
CA ASP A 202 6.10 13.45 11.65
C ASP A 202 7.28 12.72 12.30
N SER A 203 7.39 11.40 12.10
CA SER A 203 8.54 10.61 12.51
C SER A 203 9.78 10.77 11.60
N GLY A 204 9.69 11.60 10.56
CA GLY A 204 10.75 11.80 9.56
C GLY A 204 10.90 10.61 8.59
N GLN A 205 9.91 9.74 8.52
CA GLN A 205 9.92 8.54 7.68
C GLN A 205 9.06 8.71 6.45
N VAL A 206 9.22 7.80 5.49
CA VAL A 206 8.46 7.79 4.24
C VAL A 206 7.51 6.61 4.24
N MET A 207 6.27 6.84 3.79
CA MET A 207 5.29 5.77 3.60
C MET A 207 5.82 4.71 2.62
N PRO A 208 5.61 3.40 2.90
CA PRO A 208 6.00 2.34 1.97
C PRO A 208 5.39 2.56 0.58
N GLN A 209 6.06 2.05 -0.46
CA GLN A 209 5.59 2.26 -1.83
C GLN A 209 4.17 1.72 -2.04
N LYS A 210 3.36 2.49 -2.78
CA LYS A 210 1.96 2.15 -3.11
C LYS A 210 1.06 1.93 -1.88
N SER A 211 1.37 2.58 -0.76
CA SER A 211 0.53 2.58 0.45
C SER A 211 -0.67 3.52 0.36
N THR A 212 -0.49 4.71 -0.23
CA THR A 212 -1.50 5.78 -0.20
C THR A 212 -2.04 6.11 -1.59
N PHE A 213 -3.35 6.01 -1.79
CA PHE A 213 -4.04 6.53 -2.98
C PHE A 213 -5.05 7.62 -2.60
N PHE A 214 -4.57 8.87 -2.54
CA PHE A 214 -5.44 10.03 -2.31
C PHE A 214 -6.39 10.27 -3.48
N PHE A 215 -7.66 10.48 -3.17
CA PHE A 215 -8.75 10.78 -4.09
C PHE A 215 -9.62 11.93 -3.54
N PRO A 216 -10.17 12.82 -4.39
CA PRO A 216 -9.98 12.88 -5.84
C PRO A 216 -8.55 13.27 -6.23
N LYS A 217 -8.11 12.77 -7.39
CA LYS A 217 -6.86 13.27 -7.98
C LYS A 217 -7.13 14.63 -8.61
N ILE A 218 -6.24 15.57 -8.35
CA ILE A 218 -6.25 16.87 -9.02
C ILE A 218 -6.02 16.65 -10.52
N PRO A 219 -6.84 17.25 -11.39
CA PRO A 219 -6.59 17.24 -12.83
C PRO A 219 -5.21 17.85 -13.12
N THR A 220 -4.38 17.10 -13.84
CA THR A 220 -3.05 17.57 -14.25
C THR A 220 -3.14 18.33 -15.57
N GLY A 221 -2.25 19.32 -15.76
CA GLY A 221 -2.15 20.06 -17.02
C GLY A 221 -3.18 21.18 -17.18
N LEU A 222 -3.81 21.62 -16.09
CA LEU A 222 -4.66 22.82 -16.10
C LEU A 222 -3.83 24.12 -15.98
N VAL A 223 -2.73 24.06 -15.22
CA VAL A 223 -1.81 25.17 -15.01
C VAL A 223 -0.41 24.67 -15.27
N PHE A 224 0.36 25.43 -16.05
CA PHE A 224 1.77 25.17 -16.34
C PHE A 224 2.59 26.37 -15.90
N ARG A 225 3.78 26.10 -15.38
CA ARG A 225 4.80 27.11 -15.13
C ARG A 225 5.92 26.87 -16.12
N ASP A 226 6.17 27.87 -16.96
CA ASP A 226 7.33 27.86 -17.82
C ASP A 226 8.61 27.99 -16.97
N LEU A 227 9.63 27.25 -17.38
CA LEU A 227 10.96 27.25 -16.76
C LEU A 227 11.98 27.95 -17.67
N ASP A 228 11.56 28.45 -18.84
CA ASP A 228 12.37 29.30 -19.69
C ASP A 228 12.55 30.70 -19.06
N PRO A 229 13.78 31.12 -18.71
CA PRO A 229 14.03 32.45 -18.17
C PRO A 229 13.81 33.59 -19.18
N GLN A 230 13.59 33.32 -20.47
CA GLN A 230 13.48 34.36 -21.51
C GLN A 230 12.06 34.92 -21.70
N LEU A 231 11.05 34.33 -21.06
CA LEU A 231 9.64 34.72 -21.19
C LEU A 231 9.09 35.47 -19.95
N GLY A 232 9.97 35.97 -19.08
CA GLY A 232 9.63 36.78 -17.89
C GLY A 232 10.47 38.04 -17.78
#